data_AF-A0A358A3K7-F1
#
_entry.id   AF-A0A358A3K7-F1
#
_cell.length_a   1.000
_cell.length_b   1.000
_cell.length_c   1.000
_cell.angle_alpha   90.00
_cell.angle_beta   90.00
_cell.angle_gamma   90.00
#
_symmetry.space_group_name_H-M   'P 1'
#
loop_
_entity.id
_entity.type
_entity.pdbx_description
1 polymer ?
#
loop_
_entity_poly.entity_id
_entity_poly.type
_entity_poly.pdbx_seq_one_letter_code
_entity_poly.pdbx_strand_id
1 'polypeptide(L)'
;PTIFIPRRAEPAQLLAEVTCRVALLRCEYGLVTPDVGDYMYEQLGRVAPVIELPTVGHHPMLDVPLILITALRSLLADWDHSRPLRRPAN
;
A
#
# COMPACT_ATOMS: atom_id res chain seq x y z
N PRO A 1 28.22 -19.11 13.64
CA PRO A 1 27.38 -18.11 14.33
C PRO A 1 26.48 -17.37 13.35
N THR A 2 25.26 -17.88 13.14
CA THR A 2 24.18 -17.25 12.35
C THR A 2 23.05 -16.91 13.32
N ILE A 3 23.26 -15.80 14.04
CA ILE A 3 22.43 -15.37 15.15
C ILE A 3 21.75 -14.07 14.67
N PHE A 4 20.43 -14.14 14.42
CA PHE A 4 19.51 -13.03 14.07
C PHE A 4 19.42 -12.54 12.61
N ILE A 5 19.34 -13.43 11.61
CA ILE A 5 18.68 -13.06 10.34
C ILE A 5 17.30 -13.74 10.36
N PRO A 6 16.19 -12.99 10.56
CA PRO A 6 14.87 -13.59 10.38
C PRO A 6 14.80 -14.14 8.97
N ARG A 7 14.28 -15.36 8.82
CA ARG A 7 13.99 -15.94 7.51
C ARG A 7 13.14 -14.91 6.77
N ARG A 8 13.58 -14.45 5.59
CA ARG A 8 12.80 -13.51 4.78
C ARG A 8 11.46 -14.20 4.52
N ALA A 9 10.42 -13.77 5.23
CA ALA A 9 9.08 -14.27 4.97
C ALA A 9 8.69 -13.81 3.58
N GLU A 10 7.90 -14.63 2.89
CA GLU A 10 7.35 -14.23 1.60
C GLU A 10 6.57 -12.92 1.81
N PRO A 11 6.82 -11.83 1.05
CA PRO A 11 6.19 -10.52 1.29
C PRO A 11 4.66 -10.59 1.41
N ALA A 12 4.08 -11.52 0.65
CA ALA A 12 2.73 -12.04 0.77
C ALA A 12 2.24 -12.26 2.22
N GLN A 13 3.00 -13.04 2.99
CA GLN A 13 2.66 -13.45 4.35
C GLN A 13 2.73 -12.26 5.31
N LEU A 14 3.67 -11.34 5.09
CA LEU A 14 3.83 -10.15 5.92
C LEU A 14 2.67 -9.16 5.77
N LEU A 15 2.09 -9.03 4.57
CA LEU A 15 0.93 -8.14 4.35
C LEU A 15 -0.30 -8.58 5.15
N ALA A 16 -0.52 -9.90 5.24
CA ALA A 16 -1.62 -10.46 6.04
C ALA A 16 -1.45 -10.19 7.54
N GLU A 17 -0.22 -10.01 8.04
CA GLU A 17 0.07 -9.71 9.45
C GLU A 17 -0.08 -8.23 9.81
N VAL A 18 -0.23 -7.33 8.83
CA VAL A 18 -0.39 -5.89 9.10
C VAL A 18 -1.73 -5.61 9.78
N THR A 19 -1.66 -5.02 10.98
CA THR A 19 -2.82 -4.70 11.84
C THR A 19 -3.16 -3.21 11.87
N CYS A 20 -2.28 -2.34 11.39
CA CYS A 20 -2.52 -0.90 11.31
C CYS A 20 -3.32 -0.52 10.05
N ARG A 21 -3.78 0.74 10.00
CA ARG A 21 -4.41 1.30 8.80
C ARG A 21 -3.38 1.44 7.69
N VAL A 22 -3.71 0.94 6.50
CA VAL A 22 -2.84 0.96 5.32
C VAL A 22 -3.57 1.62 4.16
N ALA A 23 -2.84 2.34 3.31
CA ALA A 23 -3.25 2.74 1.97
C ALA A 23 -2.17 2.27 0.98
N LEU A 24 -2.60 1.81 -0.20
CA LEU A 24 -1.70 1.41 -1.29
C LEU A 24 -1.72 2.46 -2.38
N LEU A 25 -0.64 3.23 -2.50
CA LEU A 25 -0.40 4.08 -3.67
C LEU A 25 0.44 3.29 -4.67
N ARG A 26 -0.05 3.14 -5.90
CA ARG A 26 0.70 2.51 -7.00
C ARG A 26 0.83 3.45 -8.18
N CYS A 27 1.87 3.25 -8.98
CA CYS A 27 2.10 4.01 -10.20
C CYS A 27 1.56 3.22 -11.39
N GLU A 28 0.96 3.89 -12.37
CA GLU A 28 0.40 3.26 -13.56
C GLU A 28 1.42 2.34 -14.27
N TYR A 29 2.66 2.81 -14.43
CA TYR A 29 3.77 2.10 -15.07
C TYR A 29 4.87 1.67 -14.08
N GLY A 30 4.51 1.51 -12.79
CA GLY A 30 5.43 1.10 -11.73
C GLY A 30 5.60 -0.41 -11.58
N LEU A 31 6.38 -0.83 -10.58
CA LEU A 31 6.61 -2.24 -10.25
C LEU A 31 5.36 -2.95 -9.71
N VAL A 32 4.43 -2.20 -9.11
CA VAL A 32 3.15 -2.73 -8.63
C VAL A 32 2.17 -2.65 -9.79
N THR A 33 2.17 -3.70 -10.62
CA THR A 33 1.21 -3.90 -11.70
C THR A 33 -0.21 -4.05 -11.14
N PRO A 34 -1.27 -3.92 -11.97
CA PRO A 34 -2.65 -4.07 -11.50
C PRO A 34 -2.91 -5.38 -10.77
N ASP A 35 -2.43 -6.51 -11.29
CA ASP A 35 -2.57 -7.85 -10.70
C ASP A 35 -1.85 -7.98 -9.35
N VAL A 36 -0.65 -7.39 -9.23
CA VAL A 36 0.07 -7.34 -7.94
C VAL A 36 -0.68 -6.44 -6.95
N GLY A 37 -1.24 -5.32 -7.41
CA GLY A 37 -2.06 -4.43 -6.59
C GLY A 37 -3.32 -5.12 -6.06
N ASP A 38 -4.02 -5.87 -6.91
CA ASP A 38 -5.19 -6.67 -6.53
C ASP A 38 -4.83 -7.75 -5.51
N TYR A 39 -3.73 -8.46 -5.75
CA TYR A 39 -3.20 -9.43 -4.80
C TYR A 39 -2.91 -8.81 -3.43
N MET A 40 -2.21 -7.68 -3.39
CA MET A 40 -1.92 -6.96 -2.14
C MET A 40 -3.21 -6.50 -1.45
N TYR A 41 -4.19 -5.99 -2.21
CA TYR A 41 -5.50 -5.57 -1.69
C TYR A 41 -6.26 -6.73 -1.04
N GLU A 42 -6.21 -7.92 -1.64
CA GLU A 42 -6.77 -9.14 -1.05
C GLU A 42 -6.07 -9.54 0.24
N GLN A 43 -4.73 -9.56 0.27
CA GLN A 43 -3.97 -9.87 1.50
C GLN A 43 -4.23 -8.85 2.61
N LEU A 44 -4.47 -7.60 2.25
CA LEU A 44 -4.86 -6.54 3.19
C LEU A 44 -6.31 -6.67 3.67
N GLY A 45 -7.07 -7.65 3.17
CA GLY A 45 -8.44 -7.95 3.58
C GLY A 45 -9.48 -7.03 2.97
N ARG A 46 -9.17 -6.41 1.82
CA ARG A 46 -10.07 -5.56 1.04
C ARG A 46 -10.62 -4.34 1.81
N VAL A 47 -9.82 -3.83 2.76
CA VAL A 47 -10.17 -2.66 3.60
C VAL A 47 -9.24 -1.46 3.40
N ALA A 48 -8.14 -1.63 2.67
CA ALA A 48 -7.19 -0.58 2.38
C ALA A 48 -7.52 0.12 1.04
N PRO A 49 -7.60 1.46 0.98
CA PRO A 49 -7.77 2.15 -0.30
C PRO A 49 -6.57 1.89 -1.22
N VAL A 50 -6.85 1.62 -2.49
CA VAL A 50 -5.85 1.52 -3.57
C VAL A 50 -5.99 2.73 -4.47
N ILE A 51 -4.92 3.51 -4.60
CA ILE A 51 -4.88 4.75 -5.38
C ILE A 51 -3.81 4.60 -6.46
N GLU A 52 -4.21 4.72 -7.72
CA GLU A 52 -3.28 4.78 -8.84
C GLU A 52 -2.85 6.23 -9.10
N LEU A 53 -1.55 6.44 -9.30
CA LEU A 53 -0.97 7.68 -9.78
C LEU A 53 -0.79 7.56 -11.30
N PRO A 54 -1.55 8.33 -12.10
CA PRO A 54 -1.57 8.18 -13.56
C PRO A 54 -0.31 8.75 -14.20
N THR A 55 0.12 8.18 -15.32
CA THR A 55 1.29 8.58 -16.13
C THR A 55 2.64 8.50 -15.42
N VAL A 56 2.72 7.74 -14.32
CA VAL A 56 3.92 7.65 -13.46
C VAL A 56 4.68 6.34 -13.67
N GLY A 57 6.01 6.43 -13.72
CA GLY A 57 6.91 5.26 -13.71
C GLY A 57 7.16 4.73 -12.30
N HIS A 58 8.37 4.27 -12.01
CA HIS A 58 8.68 3.71 -10.69
C HIS A 58 8.87 4.77 -9.59
N HIS A 59 9.15 6.03 -9.94
CA HIS A 59 9.59 7.06 -8.99
C HIS A 59 8.59 8.22 -8.90
N PRO A 60 7.42 8.04 -8.25
CA PRO A 60 6.39 9.08 -8.17
C PRO A 60 6.88 10.38 -7.52
N MET A 61 7.87 10.29 -6.64
CA MET A 61 8.52 11.43 -6.01
C MET A 61 9.27 12.32 -7.01
N LEU A 62 9.73 11.77 -8.13
CA LEU A 62 10.46 12.49 -9.18
C LEU A 62 9.55 12.85 -10.35
N ASP A 63 8.69 11.92 -10.76
CA ASP A 63 7.87 12.06 -11.95
C ASP A 63 6.70 13.04 -11.73
N VAL A 64 6.02 12.94 -10.58
CA VAL A 64 4.80 13.71 -10.27
C VAL A 64 4.71 14.18 -8.82
N PRO A 65 5.71 14.92 -8.31
CA PRO A 65 5.82 15.27 -6.89
C PRO A 65 4.56 15.94 -6.33
N LEU A 66 3.91 16.83 -7.09
CA LEU A 66 2.70 17.51 -6.65
C LEU A 66 1.49 16.58 -6.55
N ILE A 67 1.34 15.63 -7.47
CA ILE A 67 0.24 14.65 -7.43
C ILE A 67 0.45 13.72 -6.24
N LEU A 68 1.68 13.23 -6.04
CA LEU A 68 2.00 12.38 -4.89
C LEU A 68 1.72 13.08 -3.56
N ILE A 69 2.20 14.32 -3.37
CA ILE A 69 1.96 15.08 -2.14
C ILE A 69 0.47 15.36 -1.95
N THR A 70 -0.27 15.63 -3.02
CA THR A 70 -1.72 15.82 -2.95
C THR A 70 -2.42 14.54 -2.47
N ALA A 71 -2.09 13.38 -3.06
CA ALA A 71 -2.64 12.09 -2.64
C ALA A 71 -2.33 11.79 -1.17
N LEU A 72 -1.09 12.00 -0.73
CA LEU A 72 -0.67 11.80 0.66
C LEU A 72 -1.41 12.72 1.63
N ARG A 73 -1.51 14.02 1.33
CA ARG A 73 -2.21 14.98 2.20
C ARG A 73 -3.70 14.66 2.29
N SER A 74 -4.32 14.29 1.19
CA SER A 74 -5.73 13.88 1.18
C SER A 74 -5.97 12.61 2.01
N LEU A 75 -5.08 11.61 1.90
CA LEU A 75 -5.15 10.39 2.72
C LEU A 75 -4.99 10.66 4.21
N LEU A 76 -3.99 11.48 4.59
CA LEU A 76 -3.77 11.84 5.98
C LEU A 76 -4.94 12.65 6.55
N ALA A 77 -5.47 13.60 5.78
CA ALA A 77 -6.65 14.35 6.18
C ALA A 77 -7.89 13.44 6.32
N ASP A 78 -8.10 12.48 5.40
CA ASP A 78 -9.15 11.47 5.56
C ASP A 78 -8.95 10.66 6.85
N TRP A 79 -7.72 10.30 7.19
CA TRP A 79 -7.43 9.52 8.40
C TRP A 79 -7.76 10.25 9.70
N ASP A 80 -7.60 11.57 9.72
CA ASP A 80 -8.00 12.40 10.87
C ASP A 80 -9.52 12.44 11.07
N HIS A 81 -10.29 12.23 10.00
CA HIS A 81 -11.75 12.41 10.00
C HIS A 81 -12.56 11.10 9.86
N SER A 82 -11.93 10.00 9.49
CA SER A 82 -12.60 8.72 9.22
C SER A 82 -12.12 7.58 10.13
N ARG A 83 -12.99 6.59 10.34
CA ARG A 83 -12.62 5.35 11.05
C ARG A 83 -12.25 4.26 10.03
N PRO A 84 -11.14 3.52 10.24
CA PRO A 84 -10.76 2.43 9.35
C PRO A 84 -11.81 1.31 9.38
N LEU A 85 -12.06 0.71 8.22
CA LEU A 85 -12.79 -0.54 8.14
C LEU A 85 -11.96 -1.65 8.79
N ARG A 86 -12.61 -2.51 9.57
CA ARG A 86 -11.94 -3.67 10.17
C ARG A 86 -11.89 -4.80 9.16
N ARG A 87 -10.72 -5.42 9.03
CA ARG A 87 -10.60 -6.68 8.30
C ARG A 87 -11.53 -7.71 8.96
N PRO A 88 -12.40 -8.41 8.20
CA PRO A 88 -13.18 -9.51 8.74
C PRO A 88 -12.23 -10.57 9.29
N ALA A 89 -12.54 -11.13 10.45
CA ALA A 89 -11.82 -12.31 10.95
C ALA A 89 -12.14 -13.47 9.99
N ASN A 90 -11.09 -14.10 9.46
CA ASN A 90 -11.22 -15.36 8.71
C ASN A 90 -11.64 -16.50 9.63
#